data_AF-A0A651FD67-F1
#
_entry.id   AF-A0A651FD67-F1
#
_cell.length_a   1.000
_cell.length_b   1.000
_cell.length_c   1.000
_cell.angle_alpha   90.00
_cell.angle_beta   90.00
_cell.angle_gamma   90.00
#
_symmetry.space_group_name_H-M   'P 1'
#
loop_
_entity.id
_entity.type
_entity.pdbx_description
1 polymer ?
#
loop_
_entity_poly.entity_id
_entity_poly.type
_entity_poly.pdbx_seq_one_letter_code
_entity_poly.pdbx_strand_id
1 'polypeptide(L)'
;MPKRVMEGKVISNACDKTVTVLVERRVTDALYKKVVRRSAKYAAHDPQNLCQMGDLVTIEETPRISKRKAWVVISGGTGTPQERRENTLPKEKEEKTAAGPKKSKKKSKAQPKAKRKAAVSETEAETAKVEGKKE
;
A
#
# COMPACT_ATOMS: atom_id res chain seq x y z
N MET A 1 5.46 25.22 -24.32
CA MET A 1 6.51 24.78 -23.38
C MET A 1 6.39 23.27 -23.20
N PRO A 2 7.50 22.52 -23.11
CA PRO A 2 7.46 21.07 -22.92
C PRO A 2 6.90 20.72 -21.52
N LYS A 3 6.09 19.66 -21.44
CA LYS A 3 5.61 19.12 -20.16
C LYS A 3 6.78 18.52 -19.38
N ARG A 4 6.77 18.67 -18.05
CA ARG A 4 7.78 18.07 -17.19
C ARG A 4 7.46 16.60 -16.94
N VAL A 5 8.45 15.74 -17.18
CA VAL A 5 8.36 14.29 -16.99
C VAL A 5 9.34 13.87 -15.89
N MET A 6 8.90 12.98 -15.01
CA MET A 6 9.67 12.51 -13.86
C MET A 6 9.51 11.00 -13.70
N GLU A 7 10.53 10.33 -13.21
CA GLU A 7 10.50 8.89 -12.94
C GLU A 7 10.54 8.66 -11.44
N GLY A 8 9.83 7.64 -10.97
CA GLY A 8 9.77 7.33 -9.55
C GLY A 8 9.21 5.95 -9.25
N LYS A 9 9.26 5.58 -7.97
CA LYS A 9 8.76 4.29 -7.48
C LYS A 9 7.38 4.46 -6.84
N VAL A 10 6.45 3.56 -7.11
CA VAL A 10 5.14 3.54 -6.45
C VAL A 10 5.30 3.11 -4.99
N ILE A 11 4.91 3.99 -4.05
CA ILE A 11 4.89 3.68 -2.61
C ILE A 11 3.53 3.09 -2.20
N SER A 12 2.43 3.69 -2.67
CA SER A 12 1.09 3.28 -2.23
C SER A 12 0.06 3.36 -3.35
N ASN A 13 -0.82 2.36 -3.36
CA ASN A 13 -1.97 2.20 -4.25
C ASN A 13 -3.30 2.14 -3.45
N ALA A 14 -3.34 2.72 -2.24
CA ALA A 14 -4.49 2.64 -1.35
C ALA A 14 -5.73 3.43 -1.84
N CYS A 15 -5.55 4.35 -2.79
CA CYS A 15 -6.61 5.22 -3.30
C CYS A 15 -7.08 4.74 -4.68
N ASP A 16 -8.39 4.85 -4.95
CA ASP A 16 -8.91 4.57 -6.28
C ASP A 16 -8.37 5.56 -7.33
N LYS A 17 -8.00 5.03 -8.49
CA LYS A 17 -7.52 5.75 -9.68
C LYS A 17 -6.33 6.67 -9.44
N THR A 18 -5.60 6.43 -8.35
CA THR A 18 -4.58 7.34 -7.84
C THR A 18 -3.47 6.56 -7.15
N VAL A 19 -2.24 6.74 -7.62
CA VAL A 19 -1.05 6.15 -7.00
C VAL A 19 -0.13 7.21 -6.43
N THR A 20 0.51 6.90 -5.31
CA THR A 20 1.53 7.78 -4.72
C THR A 20 2.91 7.35 -5.16
N VAL A 21 3.58 8.22 -5.92
CA VAL A 21 4.90 7.99 -6.50
C VAL A 21 5.96 8.75 -5.70
N LEU A 22 7.04 8.08 -5.32
CA LEU A 22 8.25 8.70 -4.79
C LEU A 22 9.16 9.05 -5.94
N VAL A 23 9.42 10.34 -6.14
CA VAL A 23 10.48 10.77 -7.05
C VAL A 23 11.67 11.23 -6.24
N GLU A 24 12.83 10.69 -6.60
CA GLU A 24 14.11 11.07 -6.04
C GLU A 24 14.88 11.91 -7.05
N ARG A 25 15.49 13.00 -6.58
CA ARG A 25 16.42 13.82 -7.38
C ARG A 25 17.69 14.09 -6.59
N ARG A 26 18.80 14.20 -7.32
CA ARG A 26 20.07 14.66 -6.77
C ARG A 26 20.17 16.16 -6.99
N VAL A 27 20.41 16.90 -5.92
CA VAL A 27 20.54 18.36 -5.95
C VAL A 27 21.86 18.71 -5.28
N THR A 28 22.63 19.61 -5.88
CA THR A 28 23.82 20.18 -5.27
C THR A 28 23.40 21.24 -4.27
N ASP A 29 23.83 21.10 -3.01
CA ASP A 29 23.61 22.13 -2.00
C ASP A 29 24.35 23.43 -2.40
N ALA A 30 23.67 24.57 -2.29
CA ALA A 30 24.20 25.85 -2.80
C ALA A 30 25.44 26.34 -2.03
N LEU A 31 25.50 26.09 -0.72
CA LEU A 31 26.58 26.59 0.14
C LEU A 31 27.77 25.63 0.13
N TYR A 32 27.51 24.33 0.34
CA TYR A 32 28.58 23.34 0.52
C TYR A 32 28.95 22.59 -0.75
N LYS A 33 28.22 22.78 -1.86
CA LYS A 33 28.42 22.07 -3.15
C LYS A 33 28.38 20.54 -3.04
N LYS A 34 27.88 20.00 -1.93
CA LYS A 34 27.68 18.56 -1.73
C LYS A 34 26.43 18.10 -2.46
N VAL A 35 26.52 16.97 -3.17
CA VAL A 35 25.37 16.35 -3.82
C VAL A 35 24.52 15.64 -2.76
N VAL A 36 23.28 16.10 -2.58
CA VAL A 36 22.31 15.53 -1.65
C VAL A 36 21.11 14.95 -2.39
N ARG A 37 20.54 13.85 -1.85
CA ARG A 37 19.30 13.26 -2.37
C ARG A 37 18.10 13.98 -1.74
N ARG A 38 17.17 14.44 -2.57
CA ARG A 38 15.88 14.98 -2.15
C ARG A 38 14.77 14.11 -2.74
N SER A 39 13.81 13.72 -1.92
CA SER A 39 12.66 12.94 -2.34
C SER A 39 11.37 13.74 -2.16
N ALA A 40 10.42 13.56 -3.06
CA ALA A 40 9.10 14.15 -3.00
C ALA A 40 8.05 13.10 -3.40
N LYS A 41 6.87 13.19 -2.79
CA LYS A 41 5.74 12.30 -3.06
C LYS A 41 4.74 13.02 -3.96
N TYR A 42 4.33 12.36 -5.04
CA TYR A 42 3.38 12.89 -6.01
C TYR A 42 2.17 11.96 -6.12
N ALA A 43 0.97 12.55 -6.16
CA ALA A 43 -0.24 11.81 -6.48
C ALA A 43 -0.40 11.82 -8.00
N ALA A 44 -0.29 10.63 -8.61
CA ALA A 44 -0.43 10.42 -10.03
C ALA A 44 -1.78 9.76 -10.34
N HIS A 45 -2.39 10.16 -11.45
CA HIS A 45 -3.64 9.59 -11.94
C HIS A 45 -3.36 8.37 -12.81
N ASP A 46 -4.00 7.26 -12.45
CA ASP A 46 -4.04 6.03 -13.21
C ASP A 46 -5.52 5.61 -13.31
N PRO A 47 -6.19 5.77 -14.46
CA PRO A 47 -7.62 5.45 -14.56
C PRO A 47 -7.92 3.95 -14.51
N GLN A 48 -6.94 3.09 -14.84
CA GLN A 48 -7.12 1.64 -14.94
C GLN A 48 -6.55 0.90 -13.72
N ASN A 49 -5.92 1.59 -12.77
CA ASN A 49 -5.29 1.01 -11.58
C ASN A 49 -4.31 -0.13 -11.92
N LEU A 50 -3.57 0.02 -13.03
CA LEU A 50 -2.63 -1.00 -13.51
C LEU A 50 -1.37 -1.05 -12.66
N CYS A 51 -0.96 0.10 -12.10
CA CYS A 51 0.29 0.20 -11.36
C CYS A 51 0.21 -0.49 -9.99
N GLN A 52 1.17 -1.37 -9.71
CA GLN A 52 1.29 -2.05 -8.43
C GLN A 52 2.29 -1.35 -7.50
N MET A 53 2.25 -1.72 -6.22
CA MET A 53 3.23 -1.22 -5.26
C MET A 53 4.63 -1.71 -5.63
N GLY A 54 5.58 -0.78 -5.72
CA GLY A 54 6.98 -1.08 -6.00
C GLY A 54 7.41 -0.91 -7.45
N ASP A 55 6.49 -0.66 -8.37
CA ASP A 55 6.79 -0.46 -9.78
C ASP A 55 7.56 0.85 -10.01
N LEU A 56 8.40 0.85 -11.05
CA LEU A 56 9.02 2.06 -11.58
C LEU A 56 8.08 2.65 -12.63
N VAL A 57 7.67 3.89 -12.42
CA VAL A 57 6.69 4.57 -13.26
C VAL A 57 7.20 5.93 -13.71
N THR A 58 6.86 6.29 -14.93
CA THR A 58 7.10 7.63 -15.50
C THR A 58 5.83 8.45 -15.42
N ILE A 59 5.92 9.64 -14.80
CA ILE A 59 4.79 10.56 -14.61
C ILE A 59 4.99 11.86 -15.40
N GLU A 60 3.92 12.39 -15.99
CA GLU A 60 3.88 13.72 -16.61
C GLU A 60 3.08 14.72 -15.79
N GLU A 61 3.48 15.99 -15.87
CA GLU A 61 2.68 17.13 -15.41
C GLU A 61 1.45 17.33 -16.28
N THR A 62 0.30 17.53 -15.64
CA THR A 62 -1.01 17.72 -16.28
C THR A 62 -1.78 18.85 -15.58
N PRO A 63 -2.84 19.42 -16.18
CA PRO A 63 -3.76 20.26 -15.43
C PRO A 63 -4.25 19.53 -14.18
N ARG A 64 -4.43 20.30 -13.11
CA ARG A 64 -4.81 19.76 -11.81
C ARG A 64 -6.14 18.99 -11.91
N ILE A 65 -6.12 17.71 -11.56
CA ILE A 65 -7.30 16.84 -11.51
C ILE A 65 -7.97 16.91 -10.12
N SER A 66 -7.20 17.14 -9.06
CA SER A 66 -7.72 17.25 -7.68
C SER A 66 -6.84 18.13 -6.78
N LYS A 67 -7.17 18.26 -5.49
CA LYS A 67 -6.39 19.06 -4.53
C LYS A 67 -4.90 18.67 -4.44
N ARG A 68 -4.51 17.45 -4.83
CA ARG A 68 -3.10 16.99 -4.80
C ARG A 68 -2.67 16.28 -6.09
N LYS A 69 -3.62 15.81 -6.90
CA LYS A 69 -3.37 15.04 -8.13
C LYS A 69 -3.19 15.99 -9.31
N ALA A 70 -1.94 16.18 -9.72
CA ALA A 70 -1.54 17.01 -10.85
C ALA A 70 -0.58 16.28 -11.81
N TRP A 71 -0.48 14.96 -11.66
CA TRP A 71 0.41 14.11 -12.42
C TRP A 71 -0.38 12.96 -13.04
N VAL A 72 0.03 12.50 -14.22
CA VAL A 72 -0.54 11.33 -14.92
C VAL A 72 0.55 10.30 -15.15
N VAL A 73 0.23 9.02 -14.99
CA VAL A 73 1.16 7.93 -15.32
C VAL A 73 1.17 7.72 -16.84
N ILE A 74 2.35 7.74 -17.45
CA ILE A 74 2.53 7.54 -18.90
C ILE A 74 2.94 6.10 -19.21
N SER A 75 3.93 5.60 -18.46
CA SER A 75 4.53 4.28 -18.65
C SER A 75 4.65 3.60 -17.30
N GLY A 76 3.92 2.49 -17.13
CA GLY A 76 4.07 1.58 -16.01
C GLY A 76 5.12 0.55 -16.37
N GLY A 77 6.27 0.57 -15.70
CA GLY A 77 7.35 -0.36 -15.97
C GLY A 77 6.92 -1.78 -15.59
N THR A 78 6.60 -2.60 -16.59
CA THR A 78 6.51 -4.06 -16.46
C THR A 78 7.92 -4.60 -16.24
N GLY A 79 8.40 -4.48 -15.00
CA GLY A 79 9.54 -5.21 -14.54
C GLY A 79 9.14 -6.67 -14.29
N THR A 80 9.06 -7.49 -15.33
CA THR A 80 9.23 -8.94 -15.21
C THR A 80 10.70 -9.32 -15.46
N PRO A 81 11.58 -9.32 -14.45
CA PRO A 81 12.83 -10.07 -14.51
C PRO A 81 12.63 -11.59 -14.33
N GLN A 82 11.61 -12.22 -14.93
CA GLN A 82 11.43 -13.68 -14.82
C GLN A 82 10.90 -14.30 -16.11
N GLU A 83 11.74 -14.37 -17.13
CA GLU A 83 11.67 -15.44 -18.15
C GLU A 83 13.06 -15.71 -18.73
N ARG A 84 14.04 -15.94 -17.86
CA ARG A 84 15.37 -16.40 -18.29
C ARG A 84 16.06 -17.38 -17.34
N ARG A 85 15.37 -17.88 -16.32
CA ARG A 85 15.91 -18.91 -15.43
C ARG A 85 14.88 -20.02 -15.23
N GLU A 86 15.20 -21.13 -15.89
CA GLU A 86 14.66 -22.49 -15.74
C GLU A 86 13.19 -22.75 -16.06
N ASN A 87 12.93 -23.33 -17.23
CA ASN A 87 12.41 -24.70 -17.24
C ASN A 87 12.86 -25.47 -18.50
N THR A 88 14.01 -26.14 -18.38
CA THR A 88 14.35 -27.30 -19.20
C THR A 88 14.13 -28.52 -18.30
N LEU A 89 13.06 -29.29 -18.54
CA LEU A 89 12.85 -30.65 -18.01
C LEU A 89 13.94 -31.61 -18.55
N PRO A 90 14.21 -32.85 -18.01
CA PRO A 90 13.48 -33.66 -16.99
C PRO A 90 14.37 -34.50 -16.01
N LYS A 91 13.70 -35.35 -15.20
CA LYS A 91 14.13 -36.40 -14.22
C LYS A 91 14.22 -35.89 -12.78
N GLU A 92 13.53 -36.49 -11.80
CA GLU A 92 13.80 -37.86 -11.32
C GLU A 92 12.54 -38.70 -11.00
N LYS A 93 12.80 -40.00 -10.91
CA LYS A 93 11.90 -41.16 -10.77
C LYS A 93 11.02 -41.13 -9.51
N GLU A 94 9.77 -41.53 -9.69
CA GLU A 94 9.02 -42.27 -8.67
C GLU A 94 9.71 -43.61 -8.37
N GLU A 95 10.02 -43.90 -7.10
CA GLU A 95 9.57 -45.14 -6.45
C GLU A 95 9.70 -45.08 -4.91
N LYS A 96 8.54 -45.23 -4.24
CA LYS A 96 8.23 -45.85 -2.94
C LYS A 96 9.05 -45.51 -1.67
N THR A 97 8.33 -45.13 -0.61
CA THR A 97 8.03 -46.08 0.50
C THR A 97 6.82 -45.62 1.32
N ALA A 98 5.98 -46.60 1.64
CA ALA A 98 4.79 -46.50 2.47
C ALA A 98 5.13 -46.64 3.97
N ALA A 99 4.51 -45.84 4.83
CA ALA A 99 4.17 -46.21 6.21
C ALA A 99 3.19 -45.19 6.82
N GLY A 100 2.13 -45.71 7.45
CA GLY A 100 0.90 -44.99 7.79
C GLY A 100 0.88 -44.16 9.10
N PRO A 101 -0.32 -43.81 9.59
CA PRO A 101 -0.59 -42.62 10.40
C PRO A 101 -0.47 -42.87 11.91
N LYS A 102 0.01 -41.87 12.67
CA LYS A 102 -0.11 -41.85 14.14
C LYS A 102 -0.82 -40.57 14.61
N LYS A 103 -2.06 -40.74 15.06
CA LYS A 103 -2.73 -39.85 16.02
C LYS A 103 -2.09 -40.07 17.40
N SER A 104 -1.69 -39.01 18.08
CA SER A 104 -1.53 -39.01 19.54
C SER A 104 -1.76 -37.62 20.13
N LYS A 105 -2.76 -37.54 21.01
CA LYS A 105 -3.09 -36.44 21.91
C LYS A 105 -2.03 -36.31 23.03
N LYS A 106 -1.62 -35.08 23.39
CA LYS A 106 -1.39 -34.59 24.78
C LYS A 106 -1.09 -33.08 24.75
N LYS A 107 -1.99 -32.20 25.18
CA LYS A 107 -2.30 -31.72 26.55
C LYS A 107 -1.28 -30.69 27.09
N SER A 108 -1.84 -29.53 27.45
CA SER A 108 -1.44 -28.57 28.50
C SER A 108 -0.14 -27.76 28.34
N LYS A 109 -0.29 -26.42 28.29
CA LYS A 109 -0.14 -25.55 29.49
C LYS A 109 -0.78 -24.18 29.25
N ALA A 110 -1.87 -23.92 29.96
CA ALA A 110 -2.37 -22.57 30.20
C ALA A 110 -1.52 -21.90 31.28
N GLN A 111 -1.39 -20.57 31.26
CA GLN A 111 -1.59 -19.73 32.44
C GLN A 111 -2.03 -18.31 32.04
N PRO A 112 -2.75 -17.61 32.94
CA PRO A 112 -3.85 -16.72 32.58
C PRO A 112 -3.54 -15.24 32.89
N LYS A 113 -4.30 -14.32 32.29
CA LYS A 113 -4.56 -13.03 32.95
C LYS A 113 -6.06 -12.72 32.89
N ALA A 114 -6.72 -13.04 33.99
CA ALA A 114 -8.06 -12.59 34.32
C ALA A 114 -7.98 -11.29 35.13
N LYS A 115 -8.87 -10.35 34.80
CA LYS A 115 -9.81 -9.60 35.66
C LYS A 115 -10.25 -8.37 34.84
N ARG A 116 -11.47 -8.38 34.26
CA ARG A 116 -12.79 -8.06 34.86
C ARG A 116 -12.79 -6.65 35.47
N LYS A 117 -13.69 -5.74 35.09
CA LYS A 117 -15.17 -5.74 35.19
C LYS A 117 -15.76 -4.88 34.03
N ALA A 118 -16.82 -5.26 33.31
CA ALA A 118 -18.25 -5.38 33.67
C ALA A 118 -18.84 -4.02 34.14
N ALA A 119 -20.02 -3.51 33.76
CA ALA A 119 -21.15 -3.84 32.88
C ALA A 119 -21.95 -2.50 32.71
N VAL A 120 -22.51 -2.12 31.55
CA VAL A 120 -23.90 -2.32 31.06
C VAL A 120 -25.05 -2.14 32.07
N SER A 121 -25.91 -1.14 31.82
CA SER A 121 -27.40 -1.12 31.97
C SER A 121 -27.87 0.34 31.69
N GLU A 122 -28.53 0.67 30.58
CA GLU A 122 -29.97 0.59 30.26
C GLU A 122 -30.93 1.39 31.19
N THR A 123 -31.94 1.98 30.54
CA THR A 123 -33.17 2.69 31.01
C THR A 123 -32.98 4.16 31.44
N GLU A 124 -33.80 5.17 31.09
CA GLU A 124 -35.24 5.27 30.77
C GLU A 124 -35.56 6.46 29.83
N ALA A 125 -36.78 6.43 29.28
CA ALA A 125 -37.45 7.47 28.51
C ALA A 125 -38.23 8.48 29.41
N GLU A 126 -38.92 9.44 28.76
CA GLU A 126 -39.85 10.46 29.31
C GLU A 126 -39.20 11.69 30.01
N THR A 127 -39.60 12.95 29.84
CA THR A 127 -40.81 13.60 29.26
C THR A 127 -40.51 15.09 28.91
N ALA A 128 -41.08 15.54 27.78
CA ALA A 128 -41.89 16.76 27.55
C ALA A 128 -41.43 18.21 27.89
N LYS A 129 -41.53 19.07 26.84
CA LYS A 129 -42.16 20.42 26.75
C LYS A 129 -41.45 21.63 27.41
N VAL A 130 -41.09 22.64 26.60
CA VAL A 130 -41.71 23.99 26.53
C VAL A 130 -40.86 24.95 25.68
N GLU A 131 -41.57 25.74 24.89
CA GLU A 131 -41.21 26.87 24.04
C GLU A 131 -40.26 27.94 24.66
N GLY A 132 -39.59 28.73 23.81
CA GLY A 132 -39.32 30.14 24.16
C GLY A 132 -38.04 30.80 23.64
N LYS A 133 -38.13 31.43 22.45
CA LYS A 133 -37.97 32.88 22.22
C LYS A 133 -36.68 33.62 22.66
N LYS A 134 -36.08 34.34 21.69
CA LYS A 134 -35.10 35.47 21.79
C LYS A 134 -33.71 35.08 22.34
N GLU A 135 -32.60 35.57 21.82
CA GLU A 135 -32.26 36.90 21.27
C GLU A 135 -31.14 36.78 20.23
#